data_AF-A0A952ZZJ2-F1
#
_entry.id   AF-A0A952ZZJ2-F1
#
_cell.length_a   1.000
_cell.length_b   1.000
_cell.length_c   1.000
_cell.angle_alpha   90.00
_cell.angle_beta   90.00
_cell.angle_gamma   90.00
#
_symmetry.space_group_name_H-M   'P 1'
#
loop_
_entity.id
_entity.type
_entity.pdbx_description
1 polymer ?
#
loop_
_entity_poly.entity_id
_entity_poly.type
_entity_poly.pdbx_seq_one_letter_code
_entity_poly.pdbx_strand_id
1 'polypeptide(L)'
;MNETDQLIEAQFNRLPPSVQKALNAAPWKSSLKEIASNNKLSPEQTENLERETVFVLYGFQNPDDYVQNLINEVPVDEQAGIAIAGEVDAKVFAEISKQIGDQTVSSAIHNTLPMIEKGEQVHDAPHAEATPAPTPVPQTPPALAGGASKTRPHSDTPVEKVSLSMPDYRYPGGTDPYREPLK
;
A
#
# COMPACT_ATOMS: atom_id res chain seq x y z
N MET A 1 -16.27 -19.44 -15.14
CA MET A 1 -16.35 -17.99 -14.89
C MET A 1 -16.42 -17.80 -13.40
N ASN A 2 -15.51 -17.03 -12.82
CA ASN A 2 -15.48 -16.80 -11.39
C ASN A 2 -16.60 -15.82 -11.00
N GLU A 3 -17.01 -15.83 -9.73
CA GLU A 3 -18.07 -14.93 -9.23
C GLU A 3 -17.69 -13.45 -9.42
N THR A 4 -16.42 -13.11 -9.25
CA THR A 4 -15.90 -11.76 -9.48
C THR A 4 -16.04 -11.31 -10.94
N ASP A 5 -15.80 -12.21 -11.91
CA ASP A 5 -15.92 -11.88 -13.33
C ASP A 5 -17.36 -11.51 -13.70
N GLN A 6 -18.34 -12.21 -13.09
CA GLN A 6 -19.76 -11.95 -13.30
C GLN A 6 -20.17 -10.58 -12.72
N LEU A 7 -19.62 -10.21 -11.57
CA LEU A 7 -19.86 -8.89 -10.97
C LEU A 7 -19.28 -7.76 -11.83
N ILE A 8 -18.08 -7.95 -12.37
CA ILE A 8 -17.43 -6.99 -13.27
C ILE A 8 -18.26 -6.80 -14.55
N GLU A 9 -18.73 -7.89 -15.15
CA GLU A 9 -19.59 -7.84 -16.34
C GLU A 9 -20.94 -7.17 -16.05
N ALA A 10 -21.58 -7.50 -14.92
CA ALA A 10 -22.82 -6.88 -14.50
C ALA A 10 -22.66 -5.36 -14.30
N GLN A 11 -21.55 -4.94 -13.72
CA GLN A 11 -21.25 -3.52 -13.51
C GLN A 11 -20.93 -2.80 -14.81
N PHE A 12 -20.20 -3.43 -15.72
CA PHE A 12 -19.95 -2.88 -17.07
C PHE A 12 -21.25 -2.53 -17.78
N ASN A 13 -22.23 -3.43 -17.73
CA ASN A 13 -23.53 -3.25 -18.36
C ASN A 13 -24.36 -2.12 -17.70
N ARG A 14 -24.05 -1.75 -16.46
CA ARG A 14 -24.67 -0.62 -15.74
C ARG A 14 -24.02 0.73 -16.07
N LEU A 15 -22.81 0.74 -16.62
CA LEU A 15 -22.13 1.98 -16.98
C LEU A 15 -22.89 2.69 -18.13
N PRO A 16 -22.84 4.03 -18.20
CA PRO A 16 -23.42 4.75 -19.32
C PRO A 16 -22.85 4.30 -20.67
N PRO A 17 -23.63 4.28 -21.77
CA PRO A 17 -23.16 3.83 -23.08
C PRO A 17 -21.95 4.60 -23.62
N SER A 18 -21.79 5.88 -23.23
CA SER A 18 -20.61 6.69 -23.56
C SER A 18 -19.34 6.12 -22.91
N VAL A 19 -19.42 5.78 -21.63
CA VAL A 19 -18.31 5.18 -20.86
C VAL A 19 -17.98 3.79 -21.38
N GLN A 20 -18.98 2.94 -21.64
CA GLN A 20 -18.75 1.60 -22.20
C GLN A 20 -18.01 1.67 -23.56
N LYS A 21 -18.39 2.62 -24.42
CA LYS A 21 -17.70 2.83 -25.70
C LYS A 21 -16.27 3.31 -25.51
N ALA A 22 -16.04 4.25 -24.59
CA ALA A 22 -14.69 4.75 -24.28
C ALA A 22 -13.78 3.63 -23.76
N LEU A 23 -14.28 2.79 -22.84
CA LEU A 23 -13.54 1.64 -22.29
C LEU A 23 -13.22 0.58 -23.34
N ASN A 24 -14.10 0.36 -24.32
CA ASN A 24 -13.88 -0.56 -25.43
C ASN A 24 -12.96 0.02 -26.52
N ALA A 25 -12.94 1.34 -26.70
CA ALA A 25 -12.12 2.01 -27.70
C ALA A 25 -10.68 2.26 -27.22
N ALA A 26 -10.49 2.55 -25.93
CA ALA A 26 -9.19 2.84 -25.36
C ALA A 26 -8.36 1.56 -25.14
N PRO A 27 -7.08 1.53 -25.56
CA PRO A 27 -6.19 0.37 -25.34
C PRO A 27 -5.62 0.35 -23.92
N TRP A 28 -6.44 0.59 -22.90
CA TRP A 28 -6.00 0.78 -21.51
C TRP A 28 -5.24 -0.43 -20.93
N LYS A 29 -5.62 -1.66 -21.30
CA LYS A 29 -4.89 -2.87 -20.92
C LYS A 29 -3.45 -2.89 -21.43
N SER A 30 -3.23 -2.39 -22.64
CA SER A 30 -1.89 -2.30 -23.23
C SER A 30 -1.08 -1.23 -22.53
N SER A 31 -1.70 -0.07 -22.23
CA SER A 31 -1.05 1.01 -21.46
C SER A 31 -0.62 0.53 -20.07
N LEU A 32 -1.47 -0.23 -19.37
CA LEU A 32 -1.13 -0.80 -18.06
C LEU A 32 0.06 -1.77 -18.13
N LYS A 33 0.10 -2.64 -19.14
CA LYS A 33 1.23 -3.55 -19.35
C LYS A 33 2.54 -2.79 -19.61
N GLU A 34 2.47 -1.69 -20.36
CA GLU A 34 3.63 -0.83 -20.59
C GLU A 34 4.12 -0.17 -19.30
N ILE A 35 3.20 0.38 -18.49
CA ILE A 35 3.51 0.98 -17.18
C ILE A 35 4.16 -0.05 -16.25
N ALA A 36 3.59 -1.25 -16.18
CA ALA A 36 4.12 -2.35 -15.39
C ALA A 36 5.54 -2.75 -15.84
N SER A 37 5.77 -2.84 -17.15
CA SER A 37 7.08 -3.13 -17.73
C SER A 37 8.10 -2.02 -17.42
N ASN A 38 7.71 -0.75 -17.55
CA ASN A 38 8.58 0.40 -17.28
C ASN A 38 9.00 0.46 -15.80
N ASN A 39 8.07 0.13 -14.90
CA ASN A 39 8.29 0.09 -13.46
C ASN A 39 8.82 -1.27 -12.96
N LYS A 40 9.13 -2.21 -13.86
CA LYS A 40 9.67 -3.55 -13.57
C LYS A 40 8.82 -4.33 -12.55
N LEU A 41 7.50 -4.20 -12.64
CA LEU A 41 6.58 -4.92 -11.79
C LEU A 41 6.63 -6.42 -12.09
N SER A 42 6.48 -7.24 -11.04
CA SER A 42 6.31 -8.68 -11.18
C SER A 42 4.96 -9.01 -11.85
N PRO A 43 4.77 -10.23 -12.37
CA PRO A 43 3.48 -10.64 -12.93
C PRO A 43 2.33 -10.49 -11.93
N GLU A 44 2.55 -10.86 -10.66
CA GLU A 44 1.56 -10.74 -9.59
C GLU A 44 1.24 -9.26 -9.27
N GLN A 45 2.26 -8.40 -9.21
CA GLN A 45 2.05 -6.95 -9.03
C GLN A 45 1.29 -6.33 -10.21
N THR A 46 1.54 -6.82 -11.42
CA THR A 46 0.84 -6.38 -12.64
C THR A 46 -0.63 -6.79 -12.60
N GLU A 47 -0.93 -8.00 -12.14
CA GLU A 47 -2.30 -8.47 -11.95
C GLU A 47 -3.05 -7.63 -10.90
N ASN A 48 -2.39 -7.31 -9.78
CA ASN A 48 -2.99 -6.43 -8.76
C ASN A 48 -3.22 -5.01 -9.29
N LEU A 49 -2.26 -4.45 -10.03
CA LEU A 49 -2.42 -3.15 -10.70
C LEU A 49 -3.59 -3.17 -11.70
N GLU A 50 -3.73 -4.22 -12.50
CA GLU A 50 -4.86 -4.37 -13.44
C GLU A 50 -6.18 -4.42 -12.68
N ARG A 51 -6.24 -5.20 -11.59
CA ARG A 51 -7.45 -5.33 -10.76
C ARG A 51 -7.88 -3.99 -10.15
N GLU A 52 -6.98 -3.27 -9.49
CA GLU A 52 -7.31 -1.99 -8.87
C GLU A 52 -7.73 -0.96 -9.91
N THR A 53 -7.07 -0.95 -11.07
CA THR A 53 -7.47 -0.06 -12.17
C THR A 53 -8.86 -0.41 -12.71
N VAL A 54 -9.18 -1.69 -12.87
CA VAL A 54 -10.51 -2.16 -13.23
C VAL A 54 -11.54 -1.73 -12.19
N PHE A 55 -11.24 -1.77 -10.90
CA PHE A 55 -12.18 -1.33 -9.88
C PHE A 55 -12.52 0.16 -9.99
N VAL A 56 -11.54 1.00 -10.29
CA VAL A 56 -11.80 2.43 -10.54
C VAL A 56 -12.58 2.65 -11.85
N LEU A 57 -12.15 2.01 -12.95
CA LEU A 57 -12.79 2.20 -14.27
C LEU A 57 -14.26 1.79 -14.31
N TYR A 58 -14.63 0.76 -13.52
CA TYR A 58 -15.99 0.24 -13.47
C TYR A 58 -16.80 0.86 -12.31
N GLY A 59 -16.20 1.79 -11.56
CA GLY A 59 -16.88 2.53 -10.48
C GLY A 59 -17.13 1.72 -9.22
N PHE A 60 -16.32 0.69 -8.96
CA PHE A 60 -16.32 -0.03 -7.68
C PHE A 60 -15.53 0.72 -6.59
N GLN A 61 -14.57 1.53 -6.99
CA GLN A 61 -13.75 2.36 -6.10
C GLN A 61 -13.76 3.83 -6.56
N ASN A 62 -13.54 4.75 -5.63
CA ASN A 62 -13.36 6.17 -5.93
C ASN A 62 -11.96 6.40 -6.52
N PRO A 63 -11.81 7.12 -7.66
CA PRO A 63 -10.50 7.52 -8.17
C PRO A 63 -9.62 8.28 -7.16
N ASP A 64 -10.21 9.03 -6.23
CA ASP A 64 -9.44 9.76 -5.20
C ASP A 64 -8.69 8.81 -4.25
N ASP A 65 -9.24 7.60 -4.04
CA ASP A 65 -8.66 6.58 -3.17
C ASP A 65 -7.68 5.66 -3.92
N TYR A 66 -7.54 5.82 -5.23
CA TYR A 66 -6.78 4.90 -6.08
C TYR A 66 -5.32 4.77 -5.66
N VAL A 67 -4.65 5.89 -5.34
CA VAL A 67 -3.24 5.88 -4.93
C VAL A 67 -3.06 5.05 -3.66
N GLN A 68 -3.94 5.25 -2.68
CA GLN A 68 -3.87 4.55 -1.41
C GLN A 68 -4.19 3.06 -1.57
N ASN A 69 -5.22 2.72 -2.35
CA ASN A 69 -5.56 1.32 -2.65
C ASN A 69 -4.42 0.62 -3.39
N LEU A 70 -3.81 1.30 -4.36
CA LEU A 70 -2.70 0.76 -5.12
C LEU A 70 -1.50 0.42 -4.23
N ILE A 71 -1.12 1.31 -3.31
CA ILE A 71 -0.01 1.08 -2.38
C ILE A 71 -0.30 -0.08 -1.42
N ASN A 72 -1.57 -0.27 -1.04
CA ASN A 72 -1.97 -1.36 -0.14
C ASN A 72 -1.99 -2.72 -0.85
N GLU A 73 -2.42 -2.76 -2.10
CA GLU A 73 -2.67 -4.01 -2.85
C GLU A 73 -1.46 -4.43 -3.70
N VAL A 74 -0.66 -3.47 -4.14
CA VAL A 74 0.57 -3.74 -4.89
C VAL A 74 1.74 -3.58 -3.92
N PRO A 75 2.51 -4.66 -3.63
CA PRO A 75 3.63 -4.61 -2.70
C PRO A 75 4.82 -3.85 -3.31
N VAL A 76 4.71 -2.52 -3.37
CA VAL A 76 5.73 -1.57 -3.85
C VAL A 76 6.01 -0.52 -2.76
N ASP A 77 7.12 0.20 -2.91
CA ASP A 77 7.38 1.36 -2.06
C ASP A 77 6.35 2.47 -2.34
N GLU A 78 6.09 3.30 -1.33
CA GLU A 78 5.13 4.40 -1.41
C GLU A 78 5.46 5.37 -2.55
N GLN A 79 6.74 5.73 -2.75
CA GLN A 79 7.13 6.62 -3.84
C GLN A 79 6.88 6.00 -5.22
N ALA A 80 7.22 4.72 -5.39
CA ALA A 80 6.92 3.97 -6.61
C ALA A 80 5.42 3.86 -6.86
N GLY A 81 4.62 3.59 -5.81
CA GLY A 81 3.16 3.55 -5.90
C GLY A 81 2.56 4.88 -6.39
N ILE A 82 3.02 6.01 -5.84
CA ILE A 82 2.61 7.35 -6.29
C ILE A 82 3.01 7.60 -7.75
N ALA A 83 4.23 7.22 -8.14
CA ALA A 83 4.72 7.40 -9.51
C ALA A 83 3.89 6.57 -10.51
N ILE A 84 3.65 5.29 -10.20
CA ILE A 84 2.83 4.38 -11.02
C ILE A 84 1.40 4.92 -11.13
N ALA A 85 0.79 5.34 -10.01
CA ALA A 85 -0.55 5.89 -10.03
C ALA A 85 -0.65 7.14 -10.92
N GLY A 86 0.36 8.02 -10.87
CA GLY A 86 0.45 9.18 -11.76
C GLY A 86 0.60 8.81 -13.24
N GLU A 87 1.37 7.76 -13.55
CA GLU A 87 1.47 7.24 -14.92
C GLU A 87 0.14 6.66 -15.42
N VAL A 88 -0.59 5.93 -14.57
CA VAL A 88 -1.90 5.38 -14.90
C VAL A 88 -2.90 6.49 -15.15
N ASP A 89 -2.95 7.50 -14.28
CA ASP A 89 -3.83 8.64 -14.45
C ASP A 89 -3.58 9.33 -15.81
N ALA A 90 -2.32 9.62 -16.11
CA ALA A 90 -1.94 10.31 -17.34
C ALA A 90 -2.16 9.49 -18.62
N LYS A 91 -1.94 8.17 -18.61
CA LYS A 91 -2.01 7.32 -19.82
C LYS A 91 -3.34 6.59 -19.99
N VAL A 92 -4.04 6.30 -18.90
CA VAL A 92 -5.27 5.48 -18.90
C VAL A 92 -6.48 6.37 -18.63
N PHE A 93 -6.54 7.00 -17.45
CA PHE A 93 -7.72 7.78 -17.07
C PHE A 93 -7.92 9.01 -17.94
N ALA A 94 -6.84 9.72 -18.29
CA ALA A 94 -6.90 10.88 -19.19
C ALA A 94 -7.38 10.49 -20.60
N GLU A 95 -6.93 9.36 -21.14
CA GLU A 95 -7.35 8.92 -22.49
C GLU A 95 -8.82 8.50 -22.51
N ILE A 96 -9.29 7.79 -21.47
CA ILE A 96 -10.72 7.40 -21.36
C ILE A 96 -11.59 8.65 -21.17
N SER A 97 -11.17 9.59 -20.31
CA SER A 97 -11.84 10.87 -20.09
C SER A 97 -11.98 11.66 -21.40
N LYS A 98 -10.92 11.70 -22.20
CA LYS A 98 -10.90 12.36 -23.50
C LYS A 98 -11.87 11.71 -24.51
N GLN A 99 -11.99 10.38 -24.50
CA GLN A 99 -12.91 9.64 -25.37
C GLN A 99 -14.39 9.84 -25.00
N ILE A 100 -14.67 10.05 -23.71
CA ILE A 100 -16.02 10.43 -23.25
C ILE A 100 -16.37 11.85 -23.73
N GLY A 101 -15.35 12.67 -23.96
CA GLY A 101 -15.46 14.07 -24.38
C GLY A 101 -15.80 14.97 -23.19
N ASP A 102 -15.39 16.24 -23.27
CA ASP A 102 -15.59 17.30 -22.27
C ASP A 102 -17.07 17.67 -22.01
N GLN A 103 -18.02 16.78 -22.35
CA GLN A 103 -19.41 16.92 -21.96
C GLN A 103 -19.60 16.26 -20.60
N THR A 104 -19.35 17.08 -19.57
CA THR A 104 -19.62 16.84 -18.15
C THR A 104 -18.58 15.93 -17.47
N VAL A 105 -17.76 16.48 -16.57
CA VAL A 105 -17.43 15.85 -15.26
C VAL A 105 -16.58 16.72 -14.31
N SER A 106 -16.21 17.96 -14.63
CA SER A 106 -15.60 18.85 -13.61
C SER A 106 -16.56 19.24 -12.45
N SER A 107 -17.81 18.76 -12.40
CA SER A 107 -18.74 19.05 -11.27
C SER A 107 -19.95 18.10 -11.15
N ALA A 108 -19.83 16.81 -11.48
CA ALA A 108 -20.99 15.89 -11.39
C ALA A 108 -20.81 14.64 -10.51
N ILE A 109 -19.66 14.43 -9.86
CA ILE A 109 -19.45 13.32 -8.91
C ILE A 109 -19.61 13.76 -7.44
N HIS A 110 -19.87 15.05 -7.16
CA HIS A 110 -20.07 15.53 -5.78
C HIS A 110 -21.50 15.43 -5.24
N ASN A 111 -22.48 14.89 -5.98
CA ASN A 111 -23.90 15.13 -5.65
C ASN A 111 -24.80 13.88 -5.52
N THR A 112 -24.29 12.79 -4.94
CA THR A 112 -25.16 11.71 -4.43
C THR A 112 -24.80 11.25 -3.02
N LEU A 113 -24.47 12.18 -2.12
CA LEU A 113 -24.58 11.93 -0.68
C LEU A 113 -25.68 12.84 -0.11
N PRO A 114 -26.67 12.30 0.63
CA PRO A 114 -27.65 13.11 1.33
C PRO A 114 -26.93 13.92 2.41
N MET A 115 -26.91 15.24 2.18
CA MET A 115 -26.86 16.33 3.14
C MET A 115 -26.79 15.88 4.62
N ILE A 116 -25.58 15.80 5.17
CA ILE A 116 -25.39 15.84 6.62
C ILE A 116 -25.49 17.30 7.04
N GLU A 117 -26.53 17.57 7.81
CA GLU A 117 -26.93 18.85 8.35
C GLU A 117 -25.78 19.50 9.13
N LYS A 118 -25.39 20.69 8.68
CA LYS A 118 -24.41 21.56 9.30
C LYS A 118 -25.04 22.19 10.54
N GLY A 119 -24.79 21.61 11.71
CA GLY A 119 -25.06 22.31 12.97
C GLY A 119 -25.06 21.41 14.20
N GLU A 120 -23.90 21.21 14.83
CA GLU A 120 -23.89 21.09 16.28
C GLU A 120 -22.65 21.79 16.85
N GLN A 121 -22.92 22.71 17.77
CA GLN A 121 -21.97 23.66 18.33
C GLN A 121 -21.13 23.04 19.44
N VAL A 122 -19.84 23.36 19.39
CA VAL A 122 -18.94 23.76 20.48
C VAL A 122 -19.46 23.49 21.90
N HIS A 123 -18.88 22.50 22.57
CA HIS A 123 -18.73 22.56 24.03
C HIS A 123 -17.28 22.93 24.37
N ASP A 124 -17.18 24.18 24.79
CA ASP A 124 -16.04 24.82 25.42
C ASP A 124 -15.78 24.12 26.77
N ALA A 125 -14.65 23.40 26.89
CA ALA A 125 -14.19 22.91 28.18
C ALA A 125 -13.11 23.89 28.69
N PRO A 126 -13.32 24.53 29.86
CA PRO A 126 -12.41 25.55 30.35
C PRO A 126 -11.07 24.94 30.77
N HIS A 127 -10.03 25.64 30.32
CA HIS A 127 -8.65 25.55 30.73
C HIS A 127 -8.50 25.67 32.26
N ALA A 128 -7.91 24.67 32.90
CA ALA A 128 -7.33 24.78 34.24
C ALA A 128 -5.83 24.53 34.14
N GLU A 129 -5.12 25.64 34.25
CA GLU A 129 -3.68 25.84 34.37
C GLU A 129 -3.07 25.08 35.56
N ALA A 130 -1.97 24.36 35.33
CA ALA A 130 -0.89 24.16 36.32
C ALA A 130 0.37 23.61 35.64
N THR A 131 1.32 24.50 35.34
CA THR A 131 2.76 24.17 35.28
C THR A 131 3.29 24.08 36.73
N PRO A 132 4.38 23.34 37.06
CA PRO A 132 5.73 23.60 36.53
C PRO A 132 6.64 22.37 36.28
N ALA A 133 7.32 22.36 35.12
CA ALA A 133 8.76 22.16 34.86
C ALA A 133 9.63 21.11 35.65
N PRO A 134 10.92 20.90 35.31
CA PRO A 134 11.43 19.66 34.75
C PRO A 134 12.38 18.87 35.69
N THR A 135 12.49 17.56 35.51
CA THR A 135 13.60 16.77 36.10
C THR A 135 14.37 16.02 35.02
N PRO A 136 15.67 16.29 34.84
CA PRO A 136 16.54 15.51 33.96
C PRO A 136 16.95 14.21 34.65
N VAL A 137 16.73 13.08 33.98
CA VAL A 137 17.31 11.80 34.39
C VAL A 137 18.79 11.75 33.98
N PRO A 138 19.72 11.39 34.88
CA PRO A 138 21.15 11.35 34.62
C PRO A 138 21.53 10.15 33.75
N GLN A 139 22.22 10.43 32.64
CA GLN A 139 22.96 9.43 31.88
C GLN A 139 24.17 8.96 32.69
N THR A 140 24.25 7.66 32.96
CA THR A 140 25.44 7.04 33.54
C THR A 140 26.12 6.21 32.45
N PRO A 141 27.31 6.62 31.95
CA PRO A 141 28.16 5.78 31.14
C PRO A 141 29.07 4.92 32.02
N PRO A 142 29.20 3.61 31.77
CA PRO A 142 30.38 2.87 32.20
C PRO A 142 31.45 2.92 31.10
N ALA A 143 32.44 3.77 31.31
CA ALA A 143 33.77 3.62 30.73
C ALA A 143 34.67 2.96 31.77
N LEU A 144 35.36 1.87 31.39
CA LEU A 144 36.68 1.41 31.86
C LEU A 144 36.97 0.10 31.10
N ALA A 145 37.72 0.14 30.01
CA ALA A 145 39.19 0.19 29.95
C ALA A 145 39.86 -1.17 30.28
N GLY A 146 40.66 -1.66 29.33
CA GLY A 146 41.87 -2.43 29.65
C GLY A 146 42.19 -3.63 28.76
N GLY A 147 43.29 -3.53 27.98
CA GLY A 147 44.11 -4.65 27.53
C GLY A 147 44.01 -4.96 26.03
N ALA A 148 44.71 -4.26 25.13
CA ALA A 148 46.13 -4.41 24.77
C ALA A 148 46.53 -5.80 24.21
N SER A 149 46.71 -5.89 22.88
CA SER A 149 47.77 -6.63 22.14
C SER A 149 47.49 -6.45 20.63
N LYS A 150 48.20 -5.59 19.88
CA LYS A 150 49.54 -5.70 19.28
C LYS A 150 49.59 -6.61 18.03
N THR A 151 50.08 -5.99 16.94
CA THR A 151 50.73 -6.51 15.72
C THR A 151 49.93 -7.18 14.58
N ARG A 152 49.69 -6.37 13.52
CA ARG A 152 50.16 -6.46 12.11
C ARG A 152 49.78 -7.68 11.21
N PRO A 153 49.83 -7.50 9.87
CA PRO A 153 48.91 -8.07 8.88
C PRO A 153 49.41 -9.38 8.28
N HIS A 154 48.54 -10.13 7.57
CA HIS A 154 48.78 -10.76 6.25
C HIS A 154 47.61 -11.70 5.86
N SER A 155 47.11 -11.50 4.64
CA SER A 155 46.66 -12.45 3.60
C SER A 155 46.18 -13.89 3.92
N ASP A 156 45.14 -14.27 3.16
CA ASP A 156 44.78 -15.60 2.63
C ASP A 156 43.91 -16.60 3.43
N THR A 157 42.60 -16.62 3.08
CA THR A 157 41.61 -17.75 3.06
C THR A 157 41.27 -18.48 4.39
N PRO A 158 40.15 -19.24 4.57
CA PRO A 158 39.09 -19.71 3.65
C PRO A 158 37.63 -19.55 4.17
N VAL A 159 36.65 -20.00 3.37
CA VAL A 159 35.18 -20.06 3.58
C VAL A 159 34.77 -20.38 5.03
N GLU A 160 34.22 -19.39 5.74
CA GLU A 160 33.66 -19.57 7.09
C GLU A 160 32.16 -19.86 7.01
N LYS A 161 31.83 -21.11 7.33
CA LYS A 161 30.49 -21.65 7.47
C LYS A 161 29.80 -20.91 8.62
N VAL A 162 28.95 -19.94 8.29
CA VAL A 162 28.11 -19.23 9.26
C VAL A 162 27.19 -20.24 9.94
N SER A 163 27.59 -20.72 11.13
CA SER A 163 26.71 -21.47 12.01
C SER A 163 25.75 -20.48 12.64
N LEU A 164 24.62 -20.24 11.97
CA LEU A 164 23.47 -19.58 12.56
C LEU A 164 22.99 -20.45 13.72
N SER A 165 23.42 -20.12 14.94
CA SER A 165 22.86 -20.68 16.16
C SER A 165 21.40 -20.27 16.21
N MET A 166 20.49 -21.19 15.86
CA MET A 166 19.07 -20.98 16.11
C MET A 166 18.85 -20.79 17.61
N PRO A 167 17.92 -19.89 18.01
CA PRO A 167 17.50 -19.82 19.39
C PRO A 167 16.92 -21.17 19.83
N ASP A 168 17.22 -21.58 21.06
CA ASP A 168 16.66 -22.80 21.63
C ASP A 168 15.15 -22.58 21.87
N TYR A 169 14.33 -23.13 20.98
CA TYR A 169 12.87 -23.06 21.05
C TYR A 169 12.27 -24.05 22.06
N ARG A 170 13.08 -24.70 22.89
CA ARG A 170 12.58 -25.59 23.94
C ARG A 170 11.89 -24.78 25.04
N TYR A 171 10.69 -25.19 25.40
CA TYR A 171 9.99 -24.64 26.55
C TYR A 171 10.82 -24.81 27.83
N PRO A 172 10.86 -23.80 28.72
CA PRO A 172 11.50 -23.93 30.01
C PRO A 172 10.88 -25.10 30.78
N GLY A 173 11.70 -26.09 31.16
CA GLY A 173 11.26 -27.33 31.81
C GLY A 173 11.04 -28.52 30.87
N GLY A 174 11.35 -28.40 29.57
CA GLY A 174 11.39 -29.52 28.62
C GLY A 174 10.04 -30.20 28.35
N THR A 175 8.95 -29.64 28.87
CA THR A 175 7.59 -30.13 28.70
C THR A 175 6.86 -29.16 27.77
N ASP A 176 6.53 -29.63 26.58
CA ASP A 176 5.73 -28.87 25.62
C ASP A 176 4.24 -28.99 26.00
N PRO A 177 3.59 -27.90 26.46
CA PRO A 177 2.19 -27.93 26.89
C PRO A 177 1.19 -28.20 25.75
N TYR A 178 1.63 -28.16 24.49
CA TYR A 178 0.81 -28.43 23.31
C TYR A 178 1.08 -29.80 22.68
N ARG A 179 1.96 -30.61 23.27
CA ARG A 179 2.25 -31.96 22.78
C ARG A 179 1.22 -32.95 23.32
N GLU A 180 0.24 -33.30 22.49
CA GLU A 180 -0.74 -34.34 22.83
C GLU A 180 -0.05 -35.71 23.08
N PRO A 181 -0.51 -36.50 24.05
CA PRO A 181 0.01 -37.85 24.26
C PRO A 181 -0.39 -38.75 23.09
N LEU A 182 0.61 -39.40 22.49
CA LEU A 182 0.37 -40.47 21.51
C LEU A 182 -0.32 -41.63 22.25
N LYS A 183 -1.55 -41.95 21.82
CA LYS A 183 -2.32 -43.13 22.28
C LYS A 183 -1.79 -44.41 21.67
#